data_AF-A0A2A9A696-F1
#
_entry.id   AF-A0A2A9A696-F1
#
_cell.length_a   1.000
_cell.length_b   1.000
_cell.length_c   1.000
_cell.angle_alpha   90.00
_cell.angle_beta   90.00
_cell.angle_gamma   90.00
#
_symmetry.space_group_name_H-M   'P 1'
#
loop_
_entity.id
_entity.type
_entity.pdbx_description
1 polymer ?
#
loop_
_entity_poly.entity_id
_entity_poly.type
_entity_poly.pdbx_seq_one_letter_code
_entity_poly.pdbx_strand_id
1 'polypeptide(L)'
;MFTYYPRQMVAHPILLEARQISSNQILMTYDKPTDLASATNVSNYWIRSNMGPASIASVGMKEALTAENAIRPDMGMITTVDNSKMRFVITFRVNAMQGVMYTVLPCFVNLEGMSGFMGENWGPNSKNMFIGM
;
A
#
# COMPACT_ATOMS: atom_id res chain seq x y z
N MET A 1 -4.92 28.56 -28.44
CA MET A 1 -6.02 27.94 -27.68
C MET A 1 -5.54 26.54 -27.31
N PHE A 2 -5.07 26.33 -26.07
CA PHE A 2 -4.60 25.01 -25.65
C PHE A 2 -5.78 24.23 -25.08
N THR A 3 -6.20 23.19 -25.80
CA THR A 3 -7.27 22.30 -25.38
C THR A 3 -6.80 21.51 -24.16
N TYR A 4 -7.34 21.85 -23.00
CA TYR A 4 -7.10 21.12 -21.75
C TYR A 4 -7.89 19.81 -21.83
N TYR A 5 -7.28 18.74 -22.32
CA TYR A 5 -7.83 17.41 -22.12
C TYR A 5 -7.70 17.09 -20.63
N PRO A 6 -8.80 16.94 -19.86
CA PRO A 6 -8.68 16.39 -18.52
C PRO A 6 -8.02 15.04 -18.68
N ARG A 7 -6.85 14.83 -18.04
CA ARG A 7 -6.23 13.50 -17.92
C ARG A 7 -7.35 12.56 -17.48
N GLN A 8 -7.76 11.65 -18.36
CA GLN A 8 -8.69 10.59 -18.00
C GLN A 8 -8.09 9.92 -16.77
N MET A 9 -8.74 10.06 -15.61
CA MET A 9 -8.28 9.37 -14.42
C MET A 9 -8.40 7.88 -14.74
N VAL A 10 -7.26 7.23 -14.96
CA VAL A 10 -7.20 5.79 -15.21
C VAL A 10 -7.93 5.11 -14.06
N ALA A 11 -8.95 4.31 -14.37
CA ALA A 11 -9.69 3.59 -13.35
C ALA A 11 -8.71 2.69 -12.58
N HIS A 12 -8.64 2.86 -11.26
CA HIS A 12 -7.76 2.10 -10.39
C HIS A 12 -8.47 1.75 -9.07
N PRO A 13 -7.99 0.72 -8.36
CA PRO A 13 -8.41 0.42 -7.00
C PRO A 13 -7.89 1.47 -6.01
N ILE A 14 -8.71 1.83 -5.03
CA ILE A 14 -8.36 2.71 -3.92
C ILE A 14 -8.40 1.88 -2.63
N LEU A 15 -7.34 1.96 -1.84
CA LEU A 15 -7.24 1.39 -0.51
C LEU A 15 -8.24 2.08 0.41
N LEU A 16 -9.25 1.35 0.87
CA LEU A 16 -10.25 1.85 1.82
C LEU A 16 -9.72 1.83 3.25
N GLU A 17 -9.05 0.74 3.63
CA GLU A 17 -8.59 0.52 4.99
C GLU A 17 -7.29 -0.28 5.00
N ALA A 18 -6.35 0.13 5.87
CA ALA A 18 -5.25 -0.70 6.32
C ALA A 18 -5.33 -0.86 7.84
N ARG A 19 -5.53 -2.09 8.31
CA ARG A 19 -5.72 -2.39 9.72
C ARG A 19 -4.71 -3.44 10.18
N GLN A 20 -3.95 -3.13 11.22
CA GLN A 20 -3.08 -4.10 11.86
C GLN A 20 -3.94 -5.25 12.45
N ILE A 21 -3.60 -6.49 12.12
CA ILE A 21 -4.30 -7.70 12.58
C ILE A 21 -3.41 -8.62 13.45
N SER A 22 -2.09 -8.41 13.40
CA SER A 22 -1.11 -9.00 14.33
C SER A 22 0.07 -8.02 14.48
N SER A 23 1.02 -8.31 15.37
CA SER A 23 2.23 -7.49 15.54
C SER A 23 3.01 -7.29 14.24
N ASN A 24 2.93 -8.19 13.27
CA ASN A 24 3.66 -8.12 12.00
C ASN A 24 2.75 -8.25 10.76
N GLN A 25 1.44 -8.07 10.90
CA GLN A 25 0.48 -8.22 9.80
C GLN A 25 -0.49 -7.05 9.69
N ILE A 26 -0.72 -6.63 8.45
CA ILE A 26 -1.70 -5.60 8.11
C ILE A 26 -2.66 -6.17 7.09
N LEU A 27 -3.96 -6.10 7.39
CA LEU A 27 -5.04 -6.34 6.44
C LEU A 27 -5.28 -5.08 5.62
N MET A 28 -5.26 -5.22 4.30
CA MET A 28 -5.55 -4.17 3.33
C MET A 28 -6.85 -4.51 2.60
N THR A 29 -7.77 -3.54 2.50
CA THR A 29 -9.05 -3.68 1.80
C THR A 29 -9.19 -2.58 0.75
N TYR A 30 -9.40 -2.97 -0.51
CA TYR A 30 -9.61 -2.07 -1.65
C TYR A 30 -11.09 -1.89 -1.99
N ASP A 31 -11.43 -0.83 -2.72
CA ASP A 31 -12.79 -0.52 -3.18
C ASP A 31 -13.24 -1.36 -4.40
N LYS A 32 -12.29 -1.93 -5.14
CA LYS A 32 -12.50 -2.68 -6.38
C LYS A 32 -11.55 -3.87 -6.48
N PRO A 33 -11.90 -4.90 -7.27
CA PRO A 33 -11.01 -6.01 -7.59
C PRO A 33 -9.69 -5.51 -8.20
N THR A 34 -8.57 -5.97 -7.66
CA THR A 34 -7.24 -5.64 -8.15
C THR A 34 -6.75 -6.70 -9.11
N ASP A 35 -5.80 -6.33 -9.97
CA ASP A 35 -4.92 -7.30 -10.60
C ASP A 35 -4.05 -7.97 -9.51
N LEU A 36 -3.92 -9.30 -9.60
CA LEU A 36 -3.24 -10.08 -8.57
C LEU A 36 -1.74 -9.79 -8.55
N ALA A 37 -1.10 -9.78 -9.72
CA ALA A 37 0.35 -9.63 -9.82
C ALA A 37 0.83 -8.30 -9.23
N SER A 38 0.14 -7.20 -9.55
CA SER A 38 0.47 -5.89 -9.01
C SER A 38 0.07 -5.71 -7.55
N ALA A 39 -1.02 -6.34 -7.08
CA ALA A 39 -1.40 -6.27 -5.66
C ALA A 39 -0.49 -7.12 -4.76
N THR A 40 0.05 -8.25 -5.24
CA THR A 40 0.96 -9.09 -4.44
C THR A 40 2.43 -8.73 -4.59
N ASN A 41 2.78 -7.83 -5.51
CA ASN A 41 4.14 -7.32 -5.61
C ASN A 41 4.44 -6.38 -4.44
N VAL A 42 5.21 -6.84 -3.45
CA VAL A 42 5.50 -6.05 -2.24
C VAL A 42 6.24 -4.73 -2.54
N SER A 43 6.99 -4.67 -3.65
CA SER A 43 7.70 -3.45 -4.09
C SER A 43 6.77 -2.35 -4.63
N ASN A 44 5.45 -2.61 -4.70
CA ASN A 44 4.42 -1.61 -4.97
C ASN A 44 3.94 -0.91 -3.70
N TYR A 45 4.57 -1.16 -2.54
CA TYR A 45 4.10 -0.68 -1.25
C TYR A 45 5.22 0.00 -0.48
N TRP A 46 4.82 1.03 0.27
CA TRP A 46 5.65 1.69 1.27
C TRP A 46 4.92 1.68 2.61
N ILE A 47 5.67 1.53 3.69
CA ILE A 47 5.19 1.84 5.04
C ILE A 47 5.94 3.08 5.52
N ARG A 48 5.20 4.17 5.70
CA ARG A 48 5.73 5.42 6.25
C ARG A 48 5.57 5.44 7.76
N SER A 49 6.57 5.95 8.49
CA SER A 49 6.44 6.18 9.94
C SER A 49 6.92 7.55 10.41
N ASN A 50 6.40 7.97 11.56
CA ASN A 50 6.87 9.15 12.29
C ASN A 50 8.22 8.96 13.00
N MET A 51 8.77 7.75 13.03
CA MET A 51 10.05 7.39 13.64
C MET A 51 11.18 7.16 12.61
N GLY A 52 10.89 7.27 11.31
CA GLY A 52 11.83 6.95 10.23
C GLY A 52 11.70 5.50 9.71
N PRO A 53 12.63 5.03 8.86
CA PRO A 53 12.61 3.68 8.29
C PRO A 53 13.10 2.63 9.30
N ALA A 54 12.26 2.34 10.30
CA ALA A 54 12.53 1.36 11.35
C ALA A 54 11.36 0.36 11.49
N SER A 55 11.66 -0.85 11.99
CA SER A 55 10.65 -1.91 12.17
C SER A 55 10.02 -2.25 10.79
N ILE A 56 8.71 -2.16 10.63
CA ILE A 56 7.99 -2.43 9.38
C ILE A 56 8.05 -1.26 8.40
N ALA A 57 8.55 -0.10 8.82
CA ALA A 57 8.62 1.09 7.97
C ALA A 57 9.77 1.01 6.98
N SER A 58 9.47 1.31 5.72
CA SER A 58 10.46 1.42 4.65
C SER A 58 10.89 2.87 4.41
N VAL A 59 10.13 3.86 4.91
CA VAL A 59 10.34 5.29 4.63
C VAL A 59 9.93 6.18 5.81
N GLY A 60 10.61 7.29 6.03
CA GLY A 60 10.23 8.31 7.02
C GLY A 60 9.20 9.32 6.51
N MET A 61 8.60 10.09 7.42
CA MET A 61 7.52 11.05 7.12
C MET A 61 7.85 12.12 6.06
N LYS A 62 9.12 12.50 5.93
CA LYS A 62 9.58 13.59 5.05
C LYS A 62 10.20 13.11 3.73
N GLU A 63 10.31 11.81 3.56
CA GLU A 63 11.01 11.21 2.43
C GLU A 63 10.05 10.95 1.27
N ALA A 64 10.54 11.20 0.05
CA ALA A 64 9.83 10.85 -1.18
C ALA A 64 9.72 9.33 -1.32
N LEU A 65 8.65 8.85 -1.97
CA LEU A 65 8.53 7.44 -2.31
C LEU A 65 9.38 7.17 -3.54
N THR A 66 10.37 6.29 -3.41
CA THR A 66 11.26 5.87 -4.49
C THR A 66 11.35 4.35 -4.54
N ALA A 67 11.84 3.80 -5.65
CA ALA A 67 12.00 2.35 -5.78
C ALA A 67 12.96 1.77 -4.74
N GLU A 68 13.96 2.55 -4.31
CA GLU A 68 14.99 2.16 -3.34
C GLU A 68 14.44 2.02 -1.91
N ASN A 69 13.38 2.76 -1.58
CA ASN A 69 12.75 2.73 -0.25
C ASN A 69 11.35 2.08 -0.24
N ALA A 70 11.00 1.38 -1.32
CA ALA A 70 9.87 0.45 -1.33
C ALA A 70 10.12 -0.72 -0.38
N ILE A 71 9.05 -1.38 0.07
CA ILE A 71 9.18 -2.62 0.82
C ILE A 71 9.81 -3.66 -0.10
N ARG A 72 10.90 -4.26 0.37
CA ARG A 72 11.62 -5.29 -0.40
C ARG A 72 11.10 -6.70 -0.09
N PRO A 73 11.30 -7.68 -0.99
CA PRO A 73 10.93 -9.08 -0.75
C PRO A 73 11.58 -9.72 0.50
N ASP A 74 12.73 -9.22 0.94
CA ASP A 74 13.37 -9.65 2.19
C ASP A 74 12.68 -9.08 3.44
N MET A 75 11.87 -8.02 3.34
CA MET A 75 11.19 -7.40 4.48
C MET A 75 9.80 -7.99 4.76
N GLY A 76 9.08 -8.43 3.72
CA GLY A 76 7.73 -8.97 3.86
C GLY A 76 7.16 -9.54 2.57
N MET A 77 5.97 -10.11 2.67
CA MET A 77 5.24 -10.70 1.55
C MET A 77 3.75 -10.40 1.64
N ILE A 78 3.06 -10.39 0.49
CA ILE A 78 1.62 -10.11 0.40
C ILE A 78 0.89 -11.37 -0.08
N THR A 79 -0.22 -11.69 0.58
CA THR A 79 -1.07 -12.84 0.24
C THR A 79 -2.54 -12.42 0.13
N THR A 80 -3.33 -13.13 -0.67
CA THR A 80 -4.78 -12.93 -0.74
C THR A 80 -5.46 -13.50 0.50
N VAL A 81 -6.51 -12.83 0.98
CA VAL A 81 -7.33 -13.33 2.09
C VAL A 81 -8.44 -14.26 1.58
N ASP A 82 -8.97 -13.95 0.40
CA ASP A 82 -10.08 -14.65 -0.25
C ASP A 82 -10.02 -14.43 -1.77
N ASN A 83 -11.04 -14.92 -2.49
CA ASN A 83 -11.13 -14.82 -3.95
C ASN A 83 -11.70 -13.48 -4.44
N SER A 84 -11.96 -12.49 -3.56
CA SER A 84 -12.52 -11.19 -3.97
C SER A 84 -11.56 -10.35 -4.80
N LYS A 85 -10.24 -10.62 -4.69
CA LYS A 85 -9.16 -9.74 -5.20
C LYS A 85 -9.23 -8.33 -4.61
N MET A 86 -9.90 -8.14 -3.48
CA MET A 86 -10.03 -6.85 -2.79
C MET A 86 -9.33 -6.86 -1.43
N ARG A 87 -8.98 -8.04 -0.90
CA ARG A 87 -8.48 -8.21 0.47
C ARG A 87 -7.15 -8.95 0.48
N PHE A 88 -6.15 -8.29 1.07
CA PHE A 88 -4.78 -8.77 1.11
C PHE A 88 -4.21 -8.63 2.51
N VAL A 89 -3.30 -9.52 2.88
CA VAL A 89 -2.48 -9.37 4.09
C VAL A 89 -1.03 -9.22 3.68
N ILE A 90 -0.41 -8.13 4.11
CA ILE A 90 1.05 -8.02 4.14
C ILE A 90 1.56 -8.59 5.47
N THR A 91 2.52 -9.51 5.39
CA THR A 91 3.21 -10.10 6.54
C THR A 91 4.68 -9.68 6.52
N PHE A 92 5.12 -9.00 7.56
CA PHE A 92 6.50 -8.53 7.73
C PHE A 92 7.34 -9.56 8.50
N ARG A 93 8.65 -9.54 8.28
CA ARG A 93 9.60 -10.37 9.05
C ARG A 93 9.87 -9.85 10.47
N VAL A 94 9.54 -8.59 10.72
CA VAL A 94 9.70 -7.93 12.02
C VAL A 94 8.35 -7.39 12.48
N ASN A 95 8.20 -7.18 13.78
CA ASN A 95 7.00 -6.59 14.37
C ASN A 95 6.98 -5.07 14.15
N ALA A 96 5.78 -4.51 13.98
CA ALA A 96 5.47 -3.11 14.17
C ALA A 96 5.85 -2.71 15.61
N MET A 97 6.41 -1.51 15.75
CA MET A 97 6.75 -0.96 17.05
C MET A 97 5.51 -0.37 17.71
N GLN A 98 5.28 -0.70 18.97
CA GLN A 98 4.14 -0.20 19.73
C GLN A 98 4.19 1.33 19.83
N GLY A 99 3.04 1.99 19.63
CA GLY A 99 2.90 3.44 19.75
C GLY A 99 3.44 4.25 18.56
N VAL A 100 4.06 3.60 17.57
CA VAL A 100 4.53 4.26 16.33
C VAL A 100 3.36 4.42 15.37
N MET A 101 3.25 5.60 14.75
CA MET A 101 2.25 5.88 13.74
C MET A 101 2.76 5.43 12.37
N TYR A 102 2.02 4.53 11.73
CA TYR A 102 2.33 3.99 10.43
C TYR A 102 1.27 4.41 9.41
N THR A 103 1.69 4.66 8.17
CA THR A 103 0.81 4.87 7.01
C THR A 103 1.17 3.88 5.90
N VAL A 104 0.17 3.15 5.41
CA VAL A 104 0.31 2.21 4.29
C VAL A 104 0.07 2.95 2.98
N LEU A 105 1.04 2.89 2.09
CA LEU A 105 1.05 3.65 0.83
C LEU A 105 1.22 2.68 -0.34
N PRO A 106 0.13 2.05 -0.82
CA PRO A 106 0.16 1.28 -2.07
C PRO A 106 0.24 2.22 -3.27
N CYS A 107 1.09 1.87 -4.24
CA CYS A 107 1.18 2.51 -5.55
C CYS A 107 1.16 1.44 -6.65
N PHE A 108 0.80 1.81 -7.87
CA PHE A 108 0.92 0.94 -9.06
C PHE A 108 0.09 -0.36 -9.01
N VAL A 109 -0.90 -0.44 -8.11
CA VAL A 109 -1.87 -1.55 -8.07
C VAL A 109 -2.91 -1.33 -9.16
N ASN A 110 -3.01 -2.27 -10.09
CA ASN A 110 -3.89 -2.16 -11.24
C ASN A 110 -5.29 -2.68 -10.91
N LEU A 111 -6.29 -2.20 -11.65
CA LEU A 111 -7.61 -2.80 -11.67
C LEU A 111 -7.52 -4.21 -12.28
N GLU A 112 -8.38 -5.13 -11.85
CA GLU A 112 -8.44 -6.46 -12.43
C GLU A 112 -8.47 -6.43 -13.98
N GLY A 113 -7.56 -7.18 -14.61
CA GLY A 113 -7.44 -7.27 -16.06
C GLY A 113 -6.80 -6.05 -16.74
N MET A 114 -6.40 -5.03 -15.98
CA MET A 114 -5.71 -3.82 -16.48
C MET A 114 -4.23 -3.82 -16.10
N SER A 115 -3.46 -2.95 -16.75
CA SER A 115 -2.04 -2.72 -16.47
C SER A 115 -1.65 -1.25 -16.74
N GLY A 116 -0.45 -0.86 -16.30
CA GLY A 116 0.12 0.46 -16.59
C GLY A 116 -0.33 1.60 -15.68
N PHE A 117 -1.02 1.33 -14.58
CA PHE A 117 -1.29 2.35 -13.56
C PHE A 117 0.01 2.75 -12.86
N MET A 118 0.32 4.05 -12.85
CA MET A 118 1.57 4.62 -12.33
C MET A 118 1.33 5.60 -11.17
N GLY A 119 0.19 5.49 -10.48
CA GLY A 119 -0.23 6.41 -9.42
C GLY A 119 -0.30 5.78 -8.04
N GLU A 120 -0.77 6.58 -7.09
CA GLU A 120 -1.09 6.18 -5.72
C GLU A 120 -2.46 5.49 -5.69
N ASN A 121 -2.58 4.43 -4.89
CA ASN A 121 -3.85 3.72 -4.68
C ASN A 121 -4.51 4.14 -3.36
N TRP A 122 -4.34 5.38 -2.93
CA TRP A 122 -4.94 5.93 -1.71
C TRP A 122 -5.39 7.37 -1.95
N GLY A 123 -6.32 7.86 -1.13
CA GLY A 123 -6.89 9.20 -1.29
C GLY A 123 -7.43 9.76 0.03
N PRO A 124 -8.12 10.91 -0.01
CA PRO A 124 -8.56 11.63 1.20
C PRO A 124 -9.44 10.81 2.16
N ASN A 125 -10.16 9.80 1.64
CA ASN A 125 -11.05 8.94 2.42
C ASN A 125 -10.41 7.60 2.83
N SER A 126 -9.15 7.35 2.45
CA SER A 126 -8.44 6.13 2.80
C SER A 126 -8.10 6.11 4.29
N LYS A 127 -8.53 5.06 5.00
CA LYS A 127 -8.11 4.79 6.39
C LYS A 127 -6.83 3.96 6.38
N ASN A 128 -5.77 4.51 5.82
CA ASN A 128 -4.49 3.81 5.62
C ASN A 128 -3.47 4.06 6.75
N MET A 129 -3.90 4.66 7.85
CA MET A 129 -3.07 4.98 9.00
C MET A 129 -3.49 4.17 10.23
N PHE A 130 -2.52 3.69 11.00
CA PHE A 130 -2.74 3.01 12.27
C PHE A 130 -1.60 3.29 13.25
N ILE A 131 -1.85 3.04 14.54
CA ILE A 131 -0.83 3.03 15.59
C ILE A 131 -0.44 1.58 15.85
N GLY A 132 0.86 1.30 15.89
CA GLY A 132 1.37 -0.04 16.22
C GLY A 132 0.86 -0.51 17.58
N MET A 133 0.23 -1.69 17.60
CA MET A 133 -0.20 -2.42 18.80
C MET A 133 0.84 -3.44 19.24
#